data_AF-A0A3B6BXR5-F1
#
_entry.id   AF-A0A3B6BXR5-F1
#
_cell.length_a   1.000
_cell.length_b   1.000
_cell.length_c   1.000
_cell.angle_alpha   90.00
_cell.angle_beta   90.00
_cell.angle_gamma   90.00
#
_symmetry.space_group_name_H-M   'P 1'
#
loop_
_entity.id
_entity.type
_entity.pdbx_description
1 polymer ?
#
loop_
_entity_poly.entity_id
_entity_poly.type
_entity_poly.pdbx_seq_one_letter_code
_entity_poly.pdbx_strand_id
1 'polypeptide(L)'
;MEAAGDGRFICSTTDLPLNRPAQMMVNDWGRIVLDIRSSDESTIHPANDLLIQALAIYPCSHLVDRWESKLEKDAEFIRQSEKGGKCIFLLNNTFDVLQMVRRQSASFASDELASRLASMIERYKKSYLDECWAPLNRLNLEEFNAEFLATCHRQMTWKVTAELRYQMRQEIVDFIVPPYEVSLSALQGRGKRLLGAPFSLLRRQIVGEKKQKKYYYYTVEQLEGEIRGLFEG
;
A
#
# COMPACT_ATOMS: atom_id res chain seq x y z
N MET A 1 49.66 -18.53 -11.28
CA MET A 1 49.19 -18.76 -9.90
C MET A 1 49.26 -17.42 -9.21
N GLU A 2 48.17 -16.65 -9.21
CA GLU A 2 47.07 -16.73 -8.20
C GLU A 2 47.59 -16.43 -6.79
N ALA A 3 47.04 -15.50 -6.00
CA ALA A 3 45.87 -14.66 -6.15
C ALA A 3 45.97 -13.44 -5.23
N ALA A 4 45.18 -12.43 -5.57
CA ALA A 4 44.95 -11.20 -4.82
C ALA A 4 44.49 -11.47 -3.38
N GLY A 5 45.05 -10.70 -2.43
CA GLY A 5 44.52 -10.58 -1.08
C GLY A 5 43.28 -9.70 -1.11
N ASP A 6 42.14 -10.36 -0.97
CA ASP A 6 40.78 -9.85 -0.89
C ASP A 6 40.60 -8.97 0.37
N GLY A 7 40.59 -7.64 0.17
CA GLY A 7 40.27 -6.66 1.19
C GLY A 7 38.77 -6.62 1.46
N ARG A 8 38.24 -7.62 2.17
CA ARG A 8 36.88 -7.56 2.70
C ARG A 8 36.81 -6.55 3.84
N PHE A 9 36.19 -5.41 3.57
CA PHE A 9 35.62 -4.57 4.63
C PHE A 9 34.44 -5.33 5.26
N ILE A 10 34.75 -6.09 6.31
CA ILE A 10 33.74 -6.65 7.21
C ILE A 10 33.30 -5.49 8.12
N CYS A 11 32.14 -4.90 7.84
CA CYS A 11 31.50 -4.01 8.81
C CYS A 11 30.86 -4.89 9.89
N SER A 12 31.65 -5.21 10.92
CA SER A 12 31.18 -5.88 12.13
C SER A 12 30.37 -4.91 12.97
N THR A 13 29.28 -5.42 13.55
CA THR A 13 28.33 -4.74 14.43
C THR A 13 29.02 -4.28 15.72
N THR A 14 29.65 -3.11 15.63
CA THR A 14 30.02 -2.27 16.78
C THR A 14 29.87 -0.85 16.30
N ASP A 15 29.09 -0.05 17.04
CA ASP A 15 28.98 1.39 16.89
C ASP A 15 30.37 2.04 16.97
N LEU A 16 31.08 2.08 15.84
CA LEU A 16 32.24 2.94 15.69
C LEU A 16 31.69 4.36 15.63
N PRO A 17 32.05 5.25 16.57
CA PRO A 17 31.57 6.61 16.53
C PRO A 17 32.02 7.22 15.21
N LEU A 18 31.05 7.62 14.38
CA LEU A 18 31.31 8.44 13.21
C LEU A 18 32.22 9.58 13.65
N ASN A 19 33.40 9.72 13.03
CA ASN A 19 34.30 10.82 13.34
C ASN A 19 33.52 12.14 13.27
N ARG A 20 33.79 13.07 14.18
CA ARG A 20 33.05 14.34 14.38
C ARG A 20 32.62 15.05 13.08
N PRO A 21 33.43 15.11 12.00
CA PRO A 21 33.03 15.69 10.72
C PRO A 21 31.92 14.91 10.00
N ALA A 22 32.00 13.57 9.97
CA ALA A 22 30.98 12.73 9.36
C ALA A 22 29.65 12.82 10.13
N GLN A 23 29.70 12.91 11.46
CA GLN A 23 28.50 13.09 12.26
C GLN A 23 27.86 14.48 12.08
N MET A 24 28.68 15.52 11.92
CA MET A 24 28.20 16.86 11.60
C MET A 24 27.55 16.89 10.21
N MET A 25 28.17 16.29 9.20
CA MET A 25 27.60 16.18 7.85
C MET A 25 26.30 15.39 7.83
N VAL A 26 26.20 14.26 8.54
CA VAL A 26 24.94 13.49 8.67
C VAL A 26 23.85 14.33 9.37
N ASN A 27 24.22 15.19 10.32
CA ASN A 27 23.29 16.11 10.97
C ASN A 27 22.83 17.24 10.05
N ASP A 28 23.73 17.80 9.25
CA ASP A 28 23.42 18.84 8.27
C ASP A 28 22.54 18.28 7.14
N TRP A 29 22.83 17.06 6.67
CA TRP A 29 21.95 16.33 5.76
C TRP A 29 20.59 16.02 6.37
N GLY A 30 20.56 15.63 7.64
CA GLY A 30 19.32 15.49 8.39
C GLY A 30 18.49 16.76 8.38
N ARG A 31 19.11 17.94 8.55
CA ARG A 31 18.42 19.23 8.46
C ARG A 31 17.89 19.50 7.04
N ILE A 32 18.71 19.28 6.01
CA ILE A 32 18.31 19.49 4.60
C ILE A 32 17.11 18.61 4.24
N VAL A 33 17.13 17.33 4.60
CA VAL A 33 16.02 16.40 4.35
C VAL A 33 14.75 16.83 5.09
N LEU A 34 14.89 17.38 6.30
CA LEU A 34 13.75 17.86 7.10
C LEU A 34 13.12 19.15 6.54
N ASP A 35 13.90 20.01 5.89
CA ASP A 35 13.45 21.33 5.39
C ASP A 35 12.70 21.27 4.06
N ILE A 36 12.68 20.12 3.37
CA ILE A 36 11.99 19.99 2.09
C ILE A 36 10.49 19.89 2.31
N ARG A 37 9.74 20.76 1.64
CA ARG A 37 8.28 20.71 1.61
C ARG A 37 7.84 19.86 0.42
N SER A 38 7.03 18.85 0.70
CA SER A 38 6.26 18.16 -0.34
C SER A 38 5.19 19.10 -0.90
N SER A 39 4.93 19.04 -2.20
CA SER A 39 3.64 19.49 -2.75
C SER A 39 2.58 18.40 -2.55
N ASP A 40 1.33 18.82 -2.57
CA ASP A 40 0.14 17.95 -2.63
C ASP A 40 0.02 17.19 -3.96
N GLU A 41 0.60 17.72 -5.04
CA GLU A 41 0.49 17.15 -6.39
C GLU A 41 1.45 15.98 -6.71
N SER A 42 2.58 15.86 -5.99
CA SER A 42 3.63 14.89 -6.32
C SER A 42 3.42 13.55 -5.63
N THR A 43 3.34 12.48 -6.44
CA THR A 43 3.34 11.09 -5.98
C THR A 43 4.67 10.69 -5.33
N ILE A 44 5.77 11.31 -5.76
CA ILE A 44 7.14 11.01 -5.34
C ILE A 44 7.73 12.21 -4.60
N HIS A 45 8.27 11.94 -3.42
CA HIS A 45 8.79 12.92 -2.51
C HIS A 45 10.25 13.24 -2.87
N PRO A 46 10.63 14.52 -3.00
CA PRO A 46 12.01 14.93 -3.32
C PRO A 46 13.07 14.45 -2.32
N ALA A 47 12.68 14.10 -1.09
CA ALA A 47 13.62 13.51 -0.13
C ALA A 47 14.13 12.12 -0.53
N ASN A 48 13.48 11.42 -1.45
CA ASN A 48 13.94 10.11 -1.94
C ASN A 48 15.29 10.23 -2.66
N ASP A 49 15.41 11.19 -3.58
CA ASP A 49 16.66 11.45 -4.30
C ASP A 49 17.80 11.82 -3.35
N LEU A 50 17.50 12.63 -2.34
CA LEU A 50 18.49 13.02 -1.33
C LEU A 50 18.91 11.87 -0.43
N LEU A 51 17.97 11.00 -0.03
CA LEU A 51 18.31 9.79 0.71
C LEU A 51 19.28 8.94 -0.10
N ILE A 52 18.99 8.71 -1.38
CA ILE A 52 19.83 7.91 -2.26
C ILE A 52 21.23 8.52 -2.42
N GLN A 53 21.32 9.83 -2.65
CA GLN A 53 22.60 10.54 -2.71
C GLN A 53 23.38 10.45 -1.39
N ALA A 54 22.70 10.58 -0.25
CA ALA A 54 23.33 10.51 1.06
C ALA A 54 23.84 9.09 1.37
N LEU A 55 23.05 8.06 1.04
CA LEU A 55 23.45 6.66 1.20
C LEU A 55 24.64 6.28 0.30
N ALA A 56 24.77 6.94 -0.87
CA ALA A 56 25.92 6.81 -1.75
C ALA A 56 27.22 7.40 -1.17
N ILE A 57 27.15 8.16 -0.08
CA ILE A 57 28.33 8.70 0.60
C ILE A 57 28.50 8.05 1.97
N TYR A 58 27.38 7.80 2.66
CA TYR A 58 27.33 7.26 4.01
C TYR A 58 26.22 6.18 4.09
N PRO A 59 26.54 4.89 3.89
CA PRO A 59 25.57 3.80 3.95
C PRO A 59 25.17 3.51 5.41
N CYS A 60 24.39 4.42 5.99
CA CYS A 60 24.02 4.42 7.40
C CYS A 60 22.50 4.28 7.56
N SER A 61 22.08 3.30 8.37
CA SER A 61 20.67 3.00 8.65
C SER A 61 19.91 4.18 9.25
N HIS A 62 20.57 5.05 10.03
CA HIS A 62 19.96 6.24 10.61
C HIS A 62 19.45 7.26 9.59
N LEU A 63 20.01 7.28 8.38
CA LEU A 63 19.50 8.15 7.31
C LEU A 63 18.13 7.67 6.84
N VAL A 64 17.92 6.35 6.81
CA VAL A 64 16.61 5.74 6.49
C VAL A 64 15.61 6.06 7.58
N ASP A 65 15.98 5.98 8.87
CA ASP A 65 15.09 6.34 10.00
C ASP A 65 14.62 7.80 9.89
N ARG A 66 15.53 8.72 9.58
CA ARG A 66 15.22 10.15 9.45
C ARG A 66 14.33 10.44 8.25
N TRP A 67 14.61 9.80 7.12
CA TRP A 67 13.78 9.89 5.92
C TRP A 67 12.38 9.32 6.16
N GLU A 68 12.27 8.13 6.78
CA GLU A 68 10.99 7.51 7.14
C GLU A 68 10.16 8.44 8.04
N SER A 69 10.76 8.96 9.12
CA SER A 69 10.09 9.91 10.03
C SER A 69 9.65 11.20 9.33
N LYS A 70 10.43 11.69 8.36
CA LYS A 70 10.07 12.87 7.56
C LYS A 70 8.87 12.56 6.67
N LEU A 71 8.88 11.43 5.96
CA LEU A 71 7.77 11.02 5.12
C LEU A 71 6.49 10.81 5.93
N GLU A 72 6.55 10.24 7.13
CA GLU A 72 5.37 10.08 7.99
C GLU A 72 4.76 11.43 8.39
N LYS A 73 5.60 12.41 8.73
CA LYS A 73 5.14 13.78 9.05
C LYS A 73 4.53 14.47 7.84
N ASP A 74 5.15 14.33 6.68
CA ASP A 74 4.64 14.94 5.45
C ASP A 74 3.35 14.24 4.99
N ALA A 75 3.26 12.92 5.13
CA ALA A 75 2.02 12.18 4.90
C ALA A 75 0.89 12.68 5.78
N GLU A 76 1.14 12.88 7.08
CA GLU A 76 0.17 13.46 8.01
C GLU A 76 -0.28 14.85 7.58
N PHE A 77 0.66 15.68 7.13
CA PHE A 77 0.40 17.05 6.71
C PHE A 77 -0.41 17.15 5.40
N ILE A 78 -0.08 16.31 4.41
CA ILE A 78 -0.70 16.31 3.06
C ILE A 78 -2.06 15.62 3.07
N ARG A 79 -2.15 14.46 3.74
CA ARG A 79 -3.32 13.56 3.72
C ARG A 79 -4.06 13.62 5.05
N GLN A 80 -4.39 14.83 5.50
CA GLN A 80 -5.08 15.06 6.76
C GLN A 80 -6.36 14.21 6.82
N SER A 81 -6.49 13.44 7.90
CA SER A 81 -7.62 12.53 8.16
C SER A 81 -7.85 11.38 7.16
N GLU A 82 -7.08 11.27 6.07
CA GLU A 82 -7.20 10.18 5.08
C GLU A 82 -6.12 9.11 5.31
N LYS A 83 -6.32 8.26 6.32
CA LYS A 83 -5.34 7.24 6.73
C LYS A 83 -4.87 6.33 5.57
N GLY A 84 -5.79 5.92 4.70
CA GLY A 84 -5.45 5.15 3.51
C GLY A 84 -4.55 5.90 2.52
N GLY A 85 -4.83 7.18 2.31
CA GLY A 85 -4.03 8.07 1.47
C GLY A 85 -2.61 8.25 2.02
N LYS A 86 -2.46 8.33 3.35
CA LYS A 86 -1.14 8.33 4.02
C LYS A 86 -0.36 7.06 3.71
N CYS A 87 -0.99 5.89 3.81
CA CYS A 87 -0.34 4.62 3.51
C CYS A 87 0.11 4.55 2.04
N ILE A 88 -0.72 5.03 1.11
CA ILE A 88 -0.37 5.07 -0.31
C ILE A 88 0.79 6.02 -0.60
N PHE A 89 0.82 7.19 0.04
CA PHE A 89 1.95 8.10 -0.05
C PHE A 89 3.26 7.43 0.43
N LEU A 90 3.23 6.76 1.60
CA LEU A 90 4.39 6.06 2.13
C LEU A 90 4.83 4.89 1.23
N LEU A 91 3.87 4.15 0.67
CA LEU A 91 4.12 3.06 -0.26
C LEU A 91 4.80 3.53 -1.55
N ASN A 92 4.26 4.57 -2.20
CA ASN A 92 4.84 5.12 -3.42
C ASN A 92 6.31 5.49 -3.22
N ASN A 93 6.60 6.20 -2.13
CA ASN A 93 7.94 6.68 -1.83
C ASN A 93 8.91 5.56 -1.44
N THR A 94 8.46 4.61 -0.63
CA THR A 94 9.31 3.47 -0.23
C THR A 94 9.59 2.55 -1.41
N PHE A 95 8.60 2.33 -2.26
CA PHE A 95 8.76 1.55 -3.47
C PHE A 95 9.72 2.22 -4.45
N ASP A 96 9.60 3.54 -4.64
CA ASP A 96 10.51 4.33 -5.48
C ASP A 96 11.97 4.22 -5.02
N VAL A 97 12.24 4.47 -3.72
CA VAL A 97 13.58 4.30 -3.15
C VAL A 97 14.10 2.87 -3.33
N LEU A 98 13.28 1.85 -3.12
CA LEU A 98 13.68 0.46 -3.37
C LEU A 98 14.07 0.22 -4.84
N GLN A 99 13.35 0.79 -5.80
CA GLN A 99 13.71 0.70 -7.22
C GLN A 99 15.02 1.43 -7.53
N MET A 100 15.23 2.62 -6.94
CA MET A 100 16.48 3.36 -7.09
C MET A 100 17.67 2.57 -6.54
N VAL A 101 17.54 1.99 -5.35
CA VAL A 101 18.58 1.13 -4.74
C VAL A 101 18.89 -0.06 -5.64
N ARG A 102 17.87 -0.76 -6.15
CA ARG A 102 18.05 -1.92 -7.04
C ARG A 102 18.75 -1.56 -8.34
N ARG A 103 18.52 -0.37 -8.90
CA ARG A 103 19.18 0.13 -10.12
C ARG A 103 20.66 0.49 -9.91
N GLN A 104 21.05 0.86 -8.70
CA GLN A 104 22.43 1.24 -8.36
C GLN A 104 23.32 0.04 -7.96
N SER A 105 23.00 -1.14 -8.49
CA SER A 105 23.44 -2.50 -8.11
C SER A 105 24.96 -2.76 -8.13
N ALA A 106 25.81 -1.75 -8.38
CA ALA A 106 27.24 -1.92 -8.53
C ALA A 106 28.10 -1.43 -7.34
N SER A 107 27.55 -0.71 -6.35
CA SER A 107 28.38 -0.24 -5.22
C SER A 107 27.69 0.05 -3.87
N PHE A 108 26.35 0.20 -3.80
CA PHE A 108 25.69 0.71 -2.58
C PHE A 108 24.54 -0.11 -2.01
N ALA A 109 23.96 -1.04 -2.80
CA ALA A 109 22.82 -1.81 -2.33
C ALA A 109 23.27 -2.97 -1.45
N SER A 110 23.35 -2.77 -0.13
CA SER A 110 23.40 -3.91 0.77
C SER A 110 22.04 -4.62 0.75
N ASP A 111 22.05 -5.94 0.72
CA ASP A 111 20.83 -6.76 0.82
C ASP A 111 20.01 -6.40 2.07
N GLU A 112 20.67 -5.88 3.11
CA GLU A 112 20.05 -5.37 4.33
C GLU A 112 19.15 -4.15 4.07
N LEU A 113 19.62 -3.15 3.31
CA LEU A 113 18.80 -1.98 2.98
C LEU A 113 17.58 -2.38 2.13
N ALA A 114 17.79 -3.23 1.13
CA ALA A 114 16.70 -3.73 0.29
C ALA A 114 15.68 -4.52 1.11
N SER A 115 16.14 -5.38 2.02
CA SER A 115 15.27 -6.14 2.93
C SER A 115 14.50 -5.24 3.89
N ARG A 116 15.14 -4.19 4.40
CA ARG A 116 14.50 -3.19 5.25
C ARG A 116 13.39 -2.44 4.51
N LEU A 117 13.67 -1.94 3.31
CA LEU A 117 12.68 -1.25 2.48
C LEU A 117 11.52 -2.18 2.10
N ALA A 118 11.80 -3.45 1.78
CA ALA A 118 10.77 -4.44 1.53
C ALA A 118 9.87 -4.66 2.77
N SER A 119 10.45 -4.76 3.97
CA SER A 119 9.70 -4.87 5.22
C SER A 119 8.81 -3.64 5.48
N MET A 120 9.30 -2.44 5.17
CA MET A 120 8.49 -1.20 5.24
C MET A 120 7.31 -1.24 4.26
N ILE A 121 7.53 -1.67 3.02
CA ILE A 121 6.47 -1.83 2.01
C ILE A 121 5.37 -2.78 2.52
N GLU A 122 5.75 -3.96 3.02
CA GLU A 122 4.78 -4.92 3.55
C GLU A 122 4.01 -4.38 4.76
N ARG A 123 4.67 -3.62 5.63
CA ARG A 123 4.02 -2.93 6.76
C ARG A 123 2.97 -1.93 6.27
N TYR A 124 3.32 -1.07 5.31
CA TYR A 124 2.39 -0.05 4.81
C TYR A 124 1.27 -0.64 3.96
N LYS A 125 1.52 -1.71 3.20
CA LYS A 125 0.47 -2.50 2.51
C LYS A 125 -0.55 -3.02 3.50
N LYS A 126 -0.06 -3.67 4.56
CA LYS A 126 -0.93 -4.20 5.62
C LYS A 126 -1.76 -3.10 6.27
N SER A 127 -1.12 -1.99 6.68
CA SER A 127 -1.84 -0.85 7.26
C SER A 127 -2.90 -0.28 6.31
N TYR A 128 -2.60 -0.21 5.00
CA TYR A 128 -3.56 0.22 4.00
C TYR A 128 -4.79 -0.71 3.93
N LEU A 129 -4.56 -2.03 3.85
CA LEU A 129 -5.64 -3.03 3.81
C LEU A 129 -6.48 -3.00 5.09
N ASP A 130 -5.82 -2.94 6.25
CA ASP A 130 -6.47 -2.89 7.56
C ASP A 130 -7.35 -1.64 7.74
N GLU A 131 -6.91 -0.48 7.24
CA GLU A 131 -7.65 0.78 7.39
C GLU A 131 -8.74 0.95 6.33
N CYS A 132 -8.52 0.51 5.08
CA CYS A 132 -9.43 0.78 3.97
C CYS A 132 -10.39 -0.37 3.64
N TRP A 133 -9.94 -1.62 3.79
CA TRP A 133 -10.63 -2.79 3.23
C TRP A 133 -11.12 -3.77 4.30
N ALA A 134 -10.39 -3.92 5.40
CA ALA A 134 -10.79 -4.81 6.50
C ALA A 134 -12.16 -4.47 7.13
N PRO A 135 -12.59 -3.20 7.24
CA PRO A 135 -13.92 -2.88 7.77
C PRO A 135 -15.07 -3.49 6.95
N LEU A 136 -14.91 -3.60 5.62
CA LEU A 136 -15.95 -4.14 4.72
C LEU A 136 -16.27 -5.60 5.04
N ASN A 137 -15.28 -6.39 5.48
CA ASN A 137 -15.46 -7.81 5.82
C ASN A 137 -16.40 -8.05 7.03
N ARG A 138 -16.75 -7.00 7.77
CA ARG A 138 -17.66 -7.07 8.93
C ARG A 138 -19.08 -6.64 8.59
N LEU A 139 -19.31 -6.15 7.38
CA LEU A 139 -20.59 -5.63 6.93
C LEU A 139 -21.47 -6.76 6.39
N ASN A 140 -22.79 -6.56 6.43
CA ASN A 140 -23.69 -7.41 5.66
C ASN A 140 -23.60 -7.07 4.16
N LEU A 141 -24.10 -7.93 3.27
CA LEU A 141 -23.94 -7.76 1.82
C LEU A 141 -24.52 -6.44 1.25
N GLU A 142 -25.57 -5.87 1.87
CA GLU A 142 -26.14 -4.59 1.41
C GLU A 142 -25.22 -3.42 1.81
N GLU A 143 -24.78 -3.39 3.06
CA GLU A 143 -23.83 -2.40 3.58
C GLU A 143 -22.48 -2.50 2.88
N PHE A 144 -22.00 -3.72 2.63
CA PHE A 144 -20.78 -4.00 1.91
C PHE A 144 -20.78 -3.33 0.54
N ASN A 145 -21.84 -3.50 -0.27
CA ASN A 145 -21.87 -2.95 -1.63
C ASN A 145 -21.80 -1.42 -1.64
N ALA A 146 -22.51 -0.77 -0.70
CA ALA A 146 -22.49 0.68 -0.60
C ALA A 146 -21.11 1.20 -0.19
N GLU A 147 -20.50 0.58 0.83
CA GLU A 147 -19.18 0.99 1.33
C GLU A 147 -18.05 0.64 0.36
N PHE A 148 -18.16 -0.49 -0.34
CA PHE A 148 -17.26 -0.88 -1.42
C PHE A 148 -17.22 0.17 -2.52
N LEU A 149 -18.37 0.60 -3.03
CA LEU A 149 -18.44 1.62 -4.07
C LEU A 149 -17.93 2.97 -3.59
N ALA A 150 -18.28 3.37 -2.36
CA ALA A 150 -17.77 4.60 -1.77
C ALA A 150 -16.23 4.57 -1.62
N THR A 151 -15.67 3.43 -1.25
CA THR A 151 -14.23 3.21 -1.16
C THR A 151 -13.58 3.25 -2.54
N CYS A 152 -14.16 2.58 -3.54
CA CYS A 152 -13.66 2.60 -4.92
C CYS A 152 -13.64 4.01 -5.51
N HIS A 153 -14.75 4.76 -5.42
CA HIS A 153 -14.84 6.13 -5.94
C HIS A 153 -13.80 7.07 -5.31
N ARG A 154 -13.57 6.94 -4.00
CA ARG A 154 -12.58 7.73 -3.29
C ARG A 154 -11.15 7.43 -3.74
N GLN A 155 -10.84 6.16 -3.98
CA GLN A 155 -9.48 5.71 -4.29
C GLN A 155 -9.15 5.73 -5.79
N MET A 156 -10.16 5.84 -6.65
CA MET A 156 -9.97 5.89 -8.11
C MET A 156 -9.07 7.06 -8.53
N THR A 157 -9.10 8.18 -7.82
CA THR A 157 -8.31 9.39 -8.11
C THR A 157 -6.94 9.42 -7.43
N TRP A 158 -6.60 8.41 -6.62
CA TRP A 158 -5.32 8.39 -5.93
C TRP A 158 -4.20 7.98 -6.87
N LYS A 159 -3.11 8.75 -6.84
CA LYS A 159 -1.94 8.49 -7.68
C LYS A 159 -1.08 7.37 -7.09
N VAL A 160 -0.86 6.32 -7.86
CA VAL A 160 0.05 5.21 -7.53
C VAL A 160 0.96 4.91 -8.71
N THR A 161 2.25 4.67 -8.45
CA THR A 161 3.22 4.29 -9.48
C THR A 161 2.79 3.01 -10.20
N ALA A 162 3.08 2.89 -11.49
CA ALA A 162 2.46 1.88 -12.35
C ALA A 162 2.67 0.44 -11.84
N GLU A 163 3.89 0.08 -11.45
CA GLU A 163 4.22 -1.26 -10.95
C GLU A 163 3.54 -1.56 -9.61
N LEU A 164 3.57 -0.59 -8.69
CA LEU A 164 2.92 -0.72 -7.39
C LEU A 164 1.40 -0.78 -7.53
N ARG A 165 0.83 -0.09 -8.52
CA ARG A 165 -0.61 -0.08 -8.80
C ARG A 165 -1.15 -1.48 -9.07
N TYR A 166 -0.49 -2.23 -9.95
CA TYR A 166 -0.89 -3.61 -10.25
C TYR A 166 -0.78 -4.51 -9.03
N GLN A 167 0.28 -4.36 -8.24
CA GLN A 167 0.45 -5.12 -7.00
C GLN A 167 -0.66 -4.81 -5.99
N MET A 168 -0.92 -3.53 -5.73
CA MET A 168 -1.97 -3.12 -4.77
C MET A 168 -3.36 -3.59 -5.19
N ARG A 169 -3.70 -3.53 -6.48
CA ARG A 169 -4.98 -4.05 -6.98
C ARG A 169 -5.11 -5.54 -6.71
N GLN A 170 -4.06 -6.32 -6.96
CA GLN A 170 -4.07 -7.75 -6.69
C GLN A 170 -4.22 -8.04 -5.19
N GLU A 171 -3.47 -7.35 -4.34
CA GLU A 171 -3.55 -7.49 -2.88
C GLU A 171 -4.97 -7.19 -2.36
N ILE A 172 -5.65 -6.18 -2.92
CA ILE A 172 -7.04 -5.87 -2.59
C ILE A 172 -7.98 -7.01 -3.03
N VAL A 173 -7.83 -7.51 -4.26
CA VAL A 173 -8.63 -8.65 -4.78
C VAL A 173 -8.48 -9.85 -3.85
N ASP A 174 -7.25 -10.25 -3.57
CA ASP A 174 -6.93 -11.42 -2.74
C ASP A 174 -7.47 -11.27 -1.31
N PHE A 175 -7.54 -10.02 -0.82
CA PHE A 175 -8.04 -9.71 0.51
C PHE A 175 -9.58 -9.69 0.60
N ILE A 176 -10.28 -9.16 -0.42
CA ILE A 176 -11.72 -8.85 -0.32
C ILE A 176 -12.63 -9.86 -1.04
N VAL A 177 -12.16 -10.47 -2.13
CA VAL A 177 -12.99 -11.37 -2.95
C VAL A 177 -13.36 -12.66 -2.19
N PRO A 178 -12.41 -13.38 -1.54
CA PRO A 178 -12.75 -14.63 -0.86
C PRO A 178 -13.85 -14.49 0.23
N PRO A 179 -13.79 -13.53 1.18
CA PRO A 179 -14.85 -13.40 2.18
C PRO A 179 -16.20 -12.95 1.58
N TYR A 180 -16.17 -12.14 0.50
CA TYR A 180 -17.37 -11.74 -0.22
C TYR A 180 -18.05 -12.93 -0.91
N GLU A 181 -17.29 -13.77 -1.62
CA GLU A 181 -17.80 -14.94 -2.33
C GLU A 181 -18.48 -15.95 -1.38
N VAL A 182 -17.87 -16.18 -0.21
CA VAL A 182 -18.44 -17.03 0.85
C VAL A 182 -19.79 -16.46 1.32
N SER A 183 -19.86 -15.16 1.55
CA SER A 183 -21.07 -14.47 2.00
C SER A 183 -22.19 -14.53 0.95
N LEU A 184 -21.84 -14.31 -0.32
CA LEU A 184 -22.75 -14.40 -1.46
C LEU A 184 -23.29 -15.84 -1.63
N SER A 185 -22.42 -16.83 -1.54
CA SER A 185 -22.78 -18.25 -1.62
C SER A 185 -23.70 -18.69 -0.49
N ALA A 186 -23.45 -18.22 0.74
CA ALA A 186 -24.30 -18.52 1.88
C ALA A 186 -25.72 -17.97 1.72
N LEU A 187 -25.87 -16.77 1.14
CA LEU A 187 -27.17 -16.17 0.82
C LEU A 187 -27.93 -17.01 -0.22
N GLN A 188 -27.24 -17.40 -1.30
CA GLN A 188 -27.82 -18.25 -2.36
C GLN A 188 -28.21 -19.64 -1.84
N GLY A 189 -27.41 -20.23 -0.95
CA GLY A 189 -27.67 -21.52 -0.31
C GLY A 189 -28.83 -21.51 0.69
N ARG A 190 -29.06 -20.39 1.40
CA ARG A 190 -30.29 -20.19 2.21
C ARG A 190 -31.53 -20.10 1.34
N GLY A 191 -31.44 -19.46 0.17
CA GLY A 191 -32.51 -19.43 -0.83
C GLY A 191 -32.89 -20.82 -1.35
N LYS A 192 -31.90 -21.70 -1.57
CA LYS A 192 -32.14 -23.09 -2.02
C LYS A 192 -32.72 -24.01 -0.93
N ARG A 193 -32.36 -23.83 0.34
CA ARG A 193 -32.89 -24.66 1.44
C ARG A 193 -34.33 -24.32 1.86
N LEU A 194 -34.80 -23.11 1.55
CA LEU A 194 -36.19 -22.69 1.78
C LEU A 194 -37.13 -23.02 0.61
N LEU A 195 -36.59 -23.43 -0.55
CA LEU A 195 -37.35 -23.72 -1.76
C LEU A 195 -36.89 -25.05 -2.36
N GLY A 196 -37.45 -26.14 -1.84
CA GLY A 196 -37.54 -27.43 -2.55
C GLY A 196 -38.54 -27.37 -3.72
N ALA A 197 -38.50 -26.30 -4.52
CA ALA A 197 -39.32 -26.15 -5.71
C ALA A 197 -38.48 -25.45 -6.80
N PRO A 198 -38.58 -25.90 -8.07
CA PRO A 198 -37.76 -25.39 -9.16
C PRO A 198 -37.98 -23.88 -9.36
N PHE A 199 -36.88 -23.18 -9.58
CA PHE A 199 -36.75 -21.72 -9.72
C PHE A 199 -37.53 -21.08 -10.89
N SER A 200 -38.46 -21.80 -11.53
CA SER A 200 -39.26 -21.31 -12.65
C SER A 200 -40.64 -20.73 -12.27
N LEU A 201 -41.00 -20.67 -10.98
CA LEU A 201 -42.35 -20.25 -10.54
C LEU A 201 -42.40 -19.14 -9.48
N LEU A 202 -41.44 -18.22 -9.45
CA LEU A 202 -41.58 -16.94 -8.73
C LEU A 202 -42.15 -15.81 -9.61
N ARG A 203 -43.12 -16.16 -10.47
CA ARG A 203 -44.16 -15.25 -10.94
C ARG A 203 -45.43 -15.52 -10.13
N ARG A 204 -45.40 -15.20 -8.83
CA ARG A 204 -46.62 -15.15 -8.01
C ARG A 204 -46.78 -13.73 -7.51
N GLN A 205 -47.70 -13.01 -8.15
CA GLN A 205 -48.29 -11.79 -7.62
C GLN A 205 -48.84 -12.11 -6.24
N ILE A 206 -48.21 -11.56 -5.21
CA ILE A 206 -48.85 -11.34 -3.91
C ILE A 206 -49.36 -9.90 -3.99
N VAL A 207 -50.68 -9.78 -4.06
CA VAL A 207 -51.40 -8.53 -3.86
C VAL A 207 -51.00 -7.99 -2.49
N GLY A 208 -50.36 -6.83 -2.49
CA GLY A 208 -49.76 -6.21 -1.32
C GLY A 208 -48.58 -5.36 -1.76
N GLU A 209 -48.85 -4.12 -2.14
CA GLU A 209 -47.85 -3.12 -2.53
C GLU A 209 -46.84 -2.85 -1.42
N LYS A 210 -45.79 -3.67 -1.35
CA LYS A 210 -44.49 -3.27 -0.80
C LYS A 210 -43.49 -3.50 -1.90
N LYS A 211 -43.01 -2.41 -2.49
CA LYS A 211 -41.92 -2.41 -3.48
C LYS A 211 -40.79 -3.29 -2.94
N GLN A 212 -40.70 -4.53 -3.41
CA GLN A 212 -39.51 -5.35 -3.18
C GLN A 212 -38.37 -4.61 -3.87
N LYS A 213 -37.50 -3.96 -3.08
CA LYS A 213 -36.22 -3.49 -3.60
C LYS A 213 -35.53 -4.72 -4.17
N LYS A 214 -35.37 -4.76 -5.49
CA LYS A 214 -34.57 -5.78 -6.16
C LYS A 214 -33.12 -5.43 -5.85
N TYR A 215 -32.58 -6.04 -4.79
CA TYR A 215 -31.19 -5.86 -4.42
C TYR A 215 -30.31 -6.48 -5.50
N TYR A 216 -29.50 -5.64 -6.16
CA TYR A 216 -28.52 -6.07 -7.14
C TYR A 216 -27.18 -6.19 -6.41
N TYR A 217 -26.74 -7.43 -6.17
CA TYR A 217 -25.43 -7.72 -5.60
C TYR A 217 -24.42 -7.88 -6.72
N TYR A 218 -23.19 -7.44 -6.49
CA TYR A 218 -22.09 -7.63 -7.44
C TYR A 218 -21.80 -9.12 -7.62
N THR A 219 -21.52 -9.55 -8.85
CA THR A 219 -20.81 -10.82 -9.06
C THR A 219 -19.35 -10.66 -8.69
N VAL A 220 -18.63 -11.77 -8.49
CA VAL A 220 -17.18 -11.74 -8.20
C VAL A 220 -16.43 -11.00 -9.32
N GLU A 221 -16.78 -11.26 -10.57
CA GLU A 221 -16.15 -10.66 -11.74
C GLU A 221 -16.39 -9.15 -11.82
N GLN A 222 -17.59 -8.70 -11.43
CA GLN A 222 -17.90 -7.26 -11.36
C GLN A 222 -17.08 -6.59 -10.25
N LEU A 223 -16.95 -7.23 -9.08
CA LEU A 223 -16.18 -6.69 -7.96
C LEU A 223 -14.70 -6.54 -8.31
N GLU A 224 -14.10 -7.56 -8.92
CA GLU A 224 -12.74 -7.46 -9.45
C GLU A 224 -12.61 -6.39 -10.54
N GLY A 225 -13.64 -6.23 -11.38
CA GLY A 225 -13.69 -5.19 -12.41
C GLY A 225 -13.54 -3.79 -11.83
N GLU A 226 -14.27 -3.50 -10.75
CA GLU A 226 -14.16 -2.22 -10.04
C GLU A 226 -12.78 -2.03 -9.39
N ILE A 227 -12.21 -3.09 -8.79
CA ILE A 227 -10.85 -3.03 -8.20
C ILE A 227 -9.79 -2.75 -9.26
N ARG A 228 -9.96 -3.33 -10.46
CA ARG A 228 -9.06 -3.06 -11.60
C ARG A 228 -9.07 -1.59 -12.04
N GLY A 229 -10.13 -0.84 -11.74
CA GLY A 229 -10.24 0.59 -12.03
C GLY A 229 -9.67 1.53 -10.96
N LEU A 230 -9.14 1.03 -9.84
CA LEU A 230 -8.60 1.88 -8.77
C LEU A 230 -7.28 2.53 -9.13
N PHE A 231 -6.99 3.71 -8.60
CA PHE A 231 -5.71 4.41 -8.77
C PHE A 231 -5.37 4.86 -10.21
N GLU A 232 -6.36 5.34 -10.96
CA GLU A 232 -6.18 5.87 -12.32
C GLU A 232 -6.02 7.40 -12.37
N GLY A 233 -5.82 8.04 -11.21
CA GLY A 233 -5.56 9.47 -11.08
C GLY A 233 -4.14 9.92 -11.41
#